data_AF-A0A672NBC2-F1
#
_entry.id   AF-A0A672NBC2-F1
#
_cell.length_a   1.000
_cell.length_b   1.000
_cell.length_c   1.000
_cell.angle_alpha   90.00
_cell.angle_beta   90.00
_cell.angle_gamma   90.00
#
_symmetry.space_group_name_H-M   'P 1'
#
loop_
_entity.id
_entity.type
_entity.pdbx_description
1 polymer ?
#
loop_
_entity_poly.entity_id
_entity_poly.type
_entity_poly.pdbx_seq_one_letter_code
_entity_poly.pdbx_strand_id
1 'polypeptide(L)'
;MFGYNDQSWSLYCSRSRYSFRHNNIETRLPVKSIIISSRIGVFVDHSAGTLSFYSVSDTMSLIHTVQTTFTQPLYPGFYVSFGSSVKLSHVKQRQSIGPPGP
;
A
#
# COMPACT_ATOMS: atom_id res chain seq x y z
N MET A 1 12.46 -2.97 -12.68
CA MET A 1 12.25 -2.95 -11.22
C MET A 1 11.20 -1.88 -10.91
N PHE A 2 10.25 -2.10 -10.01
CA PHE A 2 9.13 -1.17 -9.76
C PHE A 2 9.58 0.16 -9.14
N GLY A 3 9.01 1.27 -9.59
CA GLY A 3 9.31 2.64 -9.16
C GLY A 3 10.46 3.32 -9.90
N TYR A 4 11.15 2.63 -10.82
CA TYR A 4 12.27 3.18 -11.58
C TYR A 4 11.85 3.88 -12.89
N ASN A 5 10.55 3.97 -13.15
CA ASN A 5 9.98 4.72 -14.26
C ASN A 5 8.71 5.47 -13.80
N ASP A 6 8.17 6.28 -14.68
CA ASP A 6 6.95 7.08 -14.49
C ASP A 6 5.65 6.27 -14.56
N GLN A 7 5.71 5.00 -14.95
CA GLN A 7 4.55 4.10 -15.05
C GLN A 7 4.40 3.18 -13.84
N SER A 8 5.25 3.33 -12.82
CA SER A 8 5.20 2.48 -11.64
C SER A 8 5.49 3.24 -10.36
N TRP A 9 4.86 2.74 -9.30
CA TRP A 9 5.02 3.19 -7.92
C TRP A 9 5.36 1.98 -7.08
N SER A 10 6.29 2.12 -6.15
CA SER A 10 6.64 1.05 -5.23
C SER A 10 6.79 1.53 -3.80
N LEU A 11 6.30 0.72 -2.88
CA LEU A 11 6.62 0.84 -1.47
C LEU A 11 7.59 -0.27 -1.11
N TYR A 12 8.79 0.11 -0.71
CA TYR A 12 9.75 -0.78 -0.08
C TYR A 12 9.53 -0.79 1.42
N CYS A 13 9.41 -1.99 1.99
CA CYS A 13 9.20 -2.21 3.43
C CYS A 13 10.36 -3.05 3.98
N SER A 14 10.99 -2.58 5.05
CA SER A 14 11.90 -3.38 5.86
C SER A 14 11.53 -3.27 7.34
N ARG A 15 12.19 -4.05 8.20
CA ARG A 15 11.99 -3.99 9.66
C ARG A 15 12.26 -2.63 10.30
N SER A 16 12.89 -1.69 9.60
CA SER A 16 13.29 -0.40 10.15
C SER A 16 12.83 0.82 9.36
N ARG A 17 12.30 0.65 8.14
CA ARG A 17 11.88 1.79 7.31
C ARG A 17 10.86 1.43 6.24
N TYR A 18 10.13 2.46 5.82
CA TYR A 18 9.42 2.50 4.55
C TYR A 18 10.13 3.48 3.60
N SER A 19 10.28 3.09 2.34
CA SER A 19 10.68 4.00 1.27
C SER A 19 9.65 3.93 0.16
N PHE A 20 9.16 5.08 -0.27
CA PHE A 20 8.36 5.19 -1.48
C PHE A 20 9.27 5.48 -2.68
N ARG A 21 8.97 4.92 -3.84
CA ARG A 21 9.74 5.18 -5.05
C ARG A 21 8.83 5.31 -6.27
N HIS A 22 9.11 6.33 -7.08
CA HIS A 22 8.44 6.62 -8.35
C HIS A 22 9.38 7.40 -9.26
N ASN A 23 9.38 7.09 -10.55
CA ASN A 23 10.22 7.75 -11.55
C ASN A 23 11.70 7.89 -11.13
N ASN A 24 12.26 6.82 -10.57
CA ASN A 24 13.63 6.74 -10.07
C ASN A 24 13.94 7.66 -8.86
N ILE A 25 12.93 8.32 -8.30
CA ILE A 25 13.05 9.14 -7.09
C ILE A 25 12.63 8.28 -5.90
N GLU A 26 13.53 8.09 -4.93
CA GLU A 26 13.23 7.45 -3.65
C GLU A 26 12.99 8.50 -2.56
N THR A 27 11.85 8.40 -1.88
CA THR A 27 11.49 9.20 -0.72
C THR A 27 11.48 8.30 0.51
N ARG A 28 12.39 8.56 1.45
CA ARG A 28 12.38 7.89 2.77
C ARG A 28 11.22 8.43 3.58
N LEU A 29 10.32 7.56 4.00
CA LEU A 29 9.13 7.96 4.74
C LEU A 29 9.42 7.97 6.24
N PRO A 30 8.89 8.97 6.97
CA PRO A 30 9.09 9.04 8.42
C PRO A 30 8.37 7.87 9.11
N VAL A 31 9.10 7.15 9.96
CA VAL A 31 8.53 6.09 10.80
C VAL A 31 7.92 6.76 12.03
N LYS A 32 6.66 7.22 11.93
CA LYS A 32 5.94 7.84 13.05
C LYS A 32 5.52 6.80 14.08
N SER A 33 6.40 6.33 14.97
CA SER A 33 6.10 5.40 16.09
C SER A 33 5.23 4.17 15.79
N ILE A 34 4.98 3.87 14.51
CA ILE A 34 4.13 2.81 14.01
C ILE A 34 5.00 1.57 14.08
N ILE A 35 4.52 0.57 14.81
CA ILE A 35 4.99 -0.80 14.69
C ILE A 35 4.93 -1.13 13.20
N ILE A 36 6.10 -1.30 12.58
CA ILE A 36 6.21 -1.67 11.19
C ILE A 36 5.48 -2.99 11.03
N SER A 37 4.33 -2.96 10.37
CA SER A 37 3.52 -4.15 10.15
C SER A 37 4.08 -4.93 8.97
N SER A 38 3.98 -6.26 9.05
CA SER A 38 4.20 -7.16 7.92
C SER A 38 3.03 -7.16 6.92
N ARG A 39 1.90 -6.54 7.28
CA ARG A 39 0.72 -6.43 6.42
C ARG A 39 0.59 -5.00 5.90
N ILE A 40 0.54 -4.89 4.58
CA ILE A 40 0.37 -3.62 3.86
C ILE A 40 -0.99 -3.63 3.17
N GLY A 41 -1.76 -2.58 3.41
CA GLY A 41 -2.98 -2.27 2.65
C GLY A 41 -2.62 -1.36 1.48
N VAL A 42 -3.21 -1.64 0.32
CA VAL A 42 -3.08 -0.80 -0.88
C VAL A 42 -4.49 -0.42 -1.33
N PHE A 43 -4.72 0.88 -1.46
CA PHE A 43 -5.98 1.44 -1.97
C PHE A 43 -5.70 2.19 -3.26
N VAL A 44 -6.54 1.95 -4.27
CA VAL A 44 -6.48 2.63 -5.57
C VAL A 44 -7.88 3.16 -5.88
N ASP A 45 -7.97 4.46 -6.07
CA ASP A 45 -9.13 5.11 -6.67
C ASP A 45 -8.73 5.65 -8.04
N HIS A 46 -9.17 4.96 -9.09
CA HIS A 46 -8.85 5.32 -10.45
C HIS A 46 -9.52 6.63 -10.88
N SER A 47 -10.70 6.93 -10.34
CA SER A 47 -11.49 8.11 -10.70
C SER A 47 -10.94 9.38 -10.05
N ALA A 48 -10.53 9.28 -8.78
CA ALA A 48 -9.93 10.37 -8.04
C ALA A 48 -8.41 10.48 -8.26
N GLY A 49 -7.78 9.53 -8.95
CA GLY A 49 -6.34 9.55 -9.17
C GLY A 49 -5.50 9.26 -7.92
N THR A 50 -6.06 8.53 -6.96
CA THR A 50 -5.44 8.32 -5.65
C THR A 50 -4.84 6.91 -5.55
N LEU A 51 -3.58 6.82 -5.12
CA LEU A 51 -2.94 5.59 -4.67
C LEU A 51 -2.42 5.78 -3.24
N SER A 52 -2.91 4.98 -2.30
CA SER A 52 -2.58 5.07 -0.89
C SER A 52 -2.07 3.74 -0.34
N PHE A 53 -1.01 3.82 0.45
CA PHE A 53 -0.41 2.70 1.16
C PHE A 53 -0.64 2.83 2.66
N TYR A 54 -0.93 1.70 3.31
CA TYR A 54 -1.26 1.65 4.73
C TYR A 54 -0.50 0.54 5.43
N SER A 55 -0.11 0.80 6.68
CA SER A 55 0.32 -0.24 7.62
C SER A 55 -0.92 -0.81 8.29
N VAL A 56 -1.06 -2.13 8.29
CA VAL A 56 -2.23 -2.82 8.85
C VAL A 56 -1.81 -3.70 10.03
N SER A 57 -2.10 -3.28 11.25
CA SER A 57 -1.96 -4.11 12.46
C SER A 57 -3.36 -4.35 13.04
N ASP A 58 -3.62 -3.90 14.26
CA ASP A 58 -4.96 -3.82 14.85
C ASP A 58 -5.73 -2.61 14.29
N THR A 59 -4.99 -1.57 13.90
CA THR A 59 -5.52 -0.38 13.23
C THR A 59 -4.83 -0.17 11.88
N MET A 60 -5.45 0.62 11.01
CA MET A 60 -4.92 0.96 9.70
C MET A 60 -4.34 2.37 9.74
N SER A 61 -3.03 2.48 9.55
CA SER A 61 -2.30 3.77 9.58
C SER A 61 -1.81 4.13 8.18
N LEU A 62 -2.09 5.35 7.73
CA LEU A 62 -1.63 5.83 6.44
C LEU A 62 -0.10 5.95 6.43
N ILE A 63 0.54 5.33 5.45
CA ILE A 63 1.98 5.42 5.21
C ILE A 63 2.26 6.55 4.22
N HIS A 64 1.62 6.50 3.05
CA HIS A 64 1.84 7.45 1.98
C HIS A 64 0.65 7.47 1.02
N THR A 65 0.38 8.64 0.46
CA THR A 65 -0.60 8.84 -0.61
C THR A 65 0.05 9.64 -1.70
N VAL A 66 -0.19 9.20 -2.94
CA VAL A 66 0.14 9.94 -4.15
C VAL A 66 -1.15 10.29 -4.89
N GLN A 67 -1.18 11.52 -5.39
CA GLN A 67 -2.18 11.98 -6.37
C GLN A 67 -1.54 11.93 -7.75
N THR A 68 -2.18 11.26 -8.69
CA THR A 68 -1.69 11.06 -10.06
C THR A 68 -2.84 10.79 -11.01
N THR A 69 -2.63 11.01 -12.31
CA THR A 69 -3.60 10.66 -13.33
C THR A 69 -3.22 9.32 -13.94
N PHE A 70 -3.98 8.27 -13.64
CA PHE A 70 -3.76 6.96 -14.24
C PHE A 70 -4.24 6.96 -15.68
N THR A 71 -3.31 6.81 -16.62
CA THR A 71 -3.62 6.75 -18.06
C THR A 71 -3.95 5.35 -18.54
N GLN A 72 -3.64 4.33 -17.73
CA GLN A 72 -3.83 2.91 -18.02
C GLN A 72 -4.21 2.15 -16.75
N PRO A 73 -4.80 0.94 -16.87
CA PRO A 73 -5.06 0.08 -15.72
C PRO A 73 -3.79 -0.22 -14.93
N LEU A 74 -3.88 -0.18 -13.61
CA LEU A 74 -2.80 -0.59 -12.73
C LEU A 74 -2.82 -2.09 -12.47
N TYR A 75 -1.63 -2.68 -12.38
CA TYR A 75 -1.44 -4.08 -12.02
C TYR A 75 -0.60 -4.18 -10.74
N PRO A 76 -1.01 -5.01 -9.77
CA PRO A 76 -0.21 -5.23 -8.57
C PRO A 76 1.07 -6.00 -8.92
N GLY A 77 2.21 -5.46 -8.48
CA GLY A 77 3.52 -6.08 -8.62
C GLY A 77 4.17 -6.30 -7.26
N PHE A 78 4.82 -7.44 -7.07
CA PHE A 78 5.53 -7.78 -5.84
C PHE A 78 6.99 -8.12 -6.14
N TYR A 79 7.88 -7.57 -5.34
CA TYR A 79 9.29 -7.93 -5.32
C TYR A 79 9.63 -8.44 -3.93
N VAL A 80 10.23 -9.62 -3.85
CA VAL A 80 10.50 -10.31 -2.59
C VAL A 80 12.00 -10.60 -2.50
N SER A 81 12.64 -10.15 -1.43
CA SER A 81 14.04 -10.45 -1.16
C SER A 81 14.26 -11.92 -0.80
N PHE A 82 15.50 -12.39 -0.96
CA PHE A 82 15.87 -13.76 -0.57
C PHE A 82 15.46 -14.06 0.89
N GLY A 83 14.85 -15.22 1.10
CA GLY A 83 14.35 -15.66 2.42
C GLY A 83 13.07 -14.97 2.90
N SER A 84 12.42 -14.15 2.07
CA SER A 84 11.12 -13.52 2.38
C SER A 84 9.97 -14.17 1.60
N SER A 85 8.72 -13.92 2.01
CA SER A 85 7.53 -14.39 1.31
C SER A 85 6.44 -13.32 1.30
N VAL A 86 5.54 -13.40 0.32
CA VAL A 86 4.36 -12.54 0.21
C VAL A 86 3.11 -13.41 0.12
N LYS A 87 2.03 -12.99 0.78
CA LYS A 87 0.73 -13.64 0.72
C LYS A 87 -0.37 -12.60 0.55
N LEU A 88 -1.21 -12.80 -0.45
CA LEU A 88 -2.44 -12.02 -0.59
C LEU A 88 -3.45 -12.47 0.46
N SER A 89 -4.04 -11.50 1.14
CA SER A 89 -5.05 -11.74 2.18
C SER A 89 -6.41 -11.29 1.66
N HIS A 90 -7.44 -12.10 1.92
CA HIS A 90 -8.81 -11.66 1.68
C HIS A 90 -9.18 -10.60 2.71
N VAL A 91 -9.62 -9.43 2.22
CA VAL A 91 -10.25 -8.44 3.10
C VAL A 91 -11.62 -9.01 3.45
N LYS A 92 -11.84 -9.35 4.72
CA LYS A 92 -13.19 -9.67 5.20
C LYS A 92 -14.00 -8.39 5.09
N GLN A 93 -14.95 -8.32 4.16
CA GLN A 93 -15.96 -7.26 4.20
C GLN A 93 -16.67 -7.37 5.55
N ARG A 94 -16.76 -6.26 6.29
CA ARG A 94 -17.68 -6.21 7.44
C ARG A 94 -19.06 -6.52 6.89
N GLN A 95 -19.67 -7.61 7.33
CA GLN A 95 -21.08 -7.85 7.09
C GLN A 95 -21.82 -6.62 7.63
N SER A 96 -22.64 -5.97 6.80
CA SER A 96 -23.57 -4.98 7.31
C SER A 96 -24.46 -5.70 8.32
N ILE A 97 -24.38 -5.29 9.59
CA ILE A 97 -25.37 -5.70 10.57
C ILE A 97 -26.66 -5.07 10.07
N GLY A 98 -27.58 -5.89 9.55
CA GLY A 98 -28.90 -5.43 9.18
C GLY A 98 -29.57 -4.75 10.38
N PRO A 99 -30.48 -3.79 10.18
CA PRO A 99 -31.18 -3.19 11.29
C PRO A 99 -31.86 -4.30 12.13
N PRO A 100 -31.94 -4.14 13.46
CA PRO A 100 -32.70 -5.08 14.28
C PRO A 100 -34.12 -5.16 13.71
N GLY A 101 -34.63 -6.40 13.54
CA GLY A 101 -36.00 -6.64 13.13
C GLY A 101 -37.00 -6.04 14.15
N PRO A 102 -38.27 -5.88 13.75
CA PRO A 102 -39.29 -5.31 14.62
C PRO A 102 -39.50 -6.12 15.90
#